data_AF-A0A0X8B1X8-F1
#
_entry.id   AF-A0A0X8B1X8-F1
#
_cell.length_a   1.000
_cell.length_b   1.000
_cell.length_c   1.000
_cell.angle_alpha   90.00
_cell.angle_beta   90.00
_cell.angle_gamma   90.00
#
_symmetry.space_group_name_H-M   'P 1'
#
loop_
_entity.id
_entity.type
_entity.pdbx_description
1 polymer ?
#
loop_
_entity_poly.entity_id
_entity_poly.type
_entity_poly.pdbx_seq_one_letter_code
_entity_poly.pdbx_strand_id
1 'polypeptide(L)' 'LQNFLEDSIITPQLLLEQKIIKNKLAGIKVLAQGTLTKRLVIKASKFSRQAEACILAVGGKIEVI' A
#
# COMPACT_ATOMS: atom_id res chain seq x y z
N LEU A 1 5.85 2.61 -4.93
CA LEU A 1 4.92 1.50 -5.28
C LEU A 1 5.02 1.06 -6.74
N GLN A 2 5.55 1.89 -7.65
CA GLN A 2 5.62 1.55 -9.08
C GLN A 2 6.57 0.38 -9.42
N ASN A 3 7.52 0.07 -8.52
CA ASN A 3 8.44 -1.07 -8.63
C ASN A 3 7.80 -2.44 -8.32
N PHE A 4 6.56 -2.49 -7.84
CA PHE A 4 5.90 -3.76 -7.57
C PHE A 4 5.19 -4.29 -8.82
N LEU A 5 5.14 -5.61 -8.93
CA LEU A 5 4.38 -6.33 -9.96
C LEU A 5 2.88 -6.15 -9.73
N GLU A 6 2.08 -6.32 -10.78
CA GLU A 6 0.63 -6.38 -10.66
C GLU A 6 0.22 -7.57 -9.78
N ASP A 7 -0.82 -7.39 -8.97
CA ASP A 7 -1.31 -8.33 -7.95
C ASP A 7 -0.34 -8.63 -6.80
N SER A 8 0.72 -7.83 -6.65
CA SER A 8 1.67 -8.01 -5.54
C SER A 8 1.05 -7.64 -4.18
N ILE A 9 1.37 -8.46 -3.19
CA ILE A 9 0.90 -8.30 -1.80
C ILE A 9 1.89 -7.41 -1.05
N ILE A 10 1.53 -6.14 -0.91
CA ILE A 10 2.28 -5.16 -0.14
C ILE A 10 1.97 -5.36 1.33
N THR A 11 2.91 -5.98 2.06
CA THR A 11 2.83 -6.11 3.52
C THR A 11 3.83 -5.21 4.23
N PRO A 12 3.59 -4.89 5.52
CA PRO A 12 4.53 -4.14 6.33
C PRO A 12 5.91 -4.79 6.46
N GLN A 13 5.98 -6.12 6.40
CA GLN A 13 7.24 -6.87 6.45
C GLN A 13 8.00 -6.72 5.14
N LEU A 14 7.33 -6.90 4.01
CA LEU A 14 7.94 -6.78 2.69
C LEU A 14 8.49 -5.37 2.44
N LEU A 15 7.77 -4.33 2.90
CA LEU A 15 8.25 -2.94 2.82
C LEU A 15 9.49 -2.68 3.71
N LEU A 16 9.62 -3.43 4.82
CA LEU A 16 10.75 -3.31 5.73
C LEU A 16 11.98 -4.08 5.20
N GLU A 17 11.79 -5.27 4.66
CA GLU A 17 12.83 -6.06 3.96
C GLU A 17 13.39 -5.32 2.75
N GLN A 18 12.52 -4.68 1.96
CA GLN A 18 12.90 -3.82 0.84
C GLN A 18 13.54 -2.50 1.29
N LYS A 19 13.69 -2.27 2.60
CA LYS A 19 14.21 -1.02 3.21
C LYS A 19 13.47 0.25 2.76
N ILE A 20 12.23 0.11 2.27
CA ILE A 20 11.37 1.24 1.89
C ILE A 20 10.90 1.96 3.17
N ILE A 21 10.68 1.20 4.24
CA ILE A 21 10.36 1.73 5.56
C ILE A 21 11.48 1.35 6.51
N LYS A 22 12.06 2.34 7.19
CA LYS A 22 13.15 2.12 8.16
C LYS A 22 12.67 1.64 9.52
N ASN A 23 11.47 2.05 9.96
CA ASN A 23 10.89 1.65 11.25
C ASN A 23 9.38 1.47 11.14
N LYS A 24 8.86 0.37 11.69
CA LYS A 24 7.44 0.25 12.03
C LYS A 24 7.20 1.03 13.32
N LEU A 25 7.04 2.35 13.21
CA LEU A 25 6.83 3.21 14.39
C LEU A 25 5.51 2.90 15.11
N ALA A 26 4.38 3.33 14.54
CA ALA A 26 3.05 3.19 15.16
C ALA A 26 2.00 2.58 14.21
N GLY A 27 2.47 1.88 13.18
CA GLY A 27 1.64 1.39 12.07
C GLY A 27 1.94 2.11 10.75
N ILE A 28 1.53 1.48 9.65
CA ILE A 28 1.73 2.02 8.30
C ILE A 28 0.47 2.78 7.88
N LYS A 29 0.64 4.03 7.48
CA LYS A 29 -0.42 4.84 6.86
C LYS A 29 -0.16 4.96 5.36
N VAL A 30 -1.13 4.53 4.55
CA VAL A 30 -1.09 4.64 3.10
C VAL A 30 -1.74 5.96 2.67
N LEU A 31 -1.02 6.70 1.82
CA LEU A 31 -1.46 7.97 1.26
C LEU A 31 -1.56 7.84 -0.27
N ALA A 32 -2.54 8.50 -0.88
CA ALA A 32 -2.59 8.69 -2.32
C ALA A 32 -1.72 9.89 -2.69
N GLN A 33 -0.57 9.62 -3.28
CA GLN A 33 0.26 10.65 -3.90
C GLN A 33 0.70 10.14 -5.27
N GLY A 34 0.20 10.79 -6.32
CA GLY A 34 0.35 10.35 -7.71
C GLY A 34 -0.71 9.34 -8.15
N THR A 35 -0.53 8.81 -9.36
CA THR A 35 -1.50 7.90 -10.00
C THR A 35 -1.11 6.45 -9.74
N LEU A 36 -2.00 5.67 -9.16
CA LEU A 36 -1.87 4.22 -9.10
C LEU A 36 -2.48 3.65 -10.39
N THR A 37 -1.69 2.93 -11.19
CA THR A 37 -2.14 2.26 -12.43
C THR A 37 -2.12 0.75 -12.32
N LYS A 38 -1.49 0.19 -11.27
CA LYS A 38 -1.35 -1.25 -11.06
C LYS A 38 -2.31 -1.72 -9.98
N ARG A 39 -2.92 -2.88 -10.21
CA ARG A 39 -3.66 -3.61 -9.18
C ARG A 39 -2.70 -4.14 -8.13
N LEU A 40 -2.96 -3.85 -6.86
CA LEU A 40 -2.14 -4.27 -5.73
C LEU A 40 -3.04 -4.65 -4.54
N VAL A 41 -2.53 -5.57 -3.72
CA VAL A 41 -3.15 -5.94 -2.44
C VAL A 41 -2.32 -5.29 -1.34
N ILE A 42 -2.88 -4.30 -0.63
CA ILE A 42 -2.12 -3.51 0.34
C ILE A 42 -2.64 -3.80 1.75
N LYS A 43 -1.74 -4.28 2.63
CA LYS A 43 -2.00 -4.50 4.04
C LYS A 43 -1.34 -3.39 4.87
N ALA A 44 -2.12 -2.58 5.57
CA ALA A 44 -1.60 -1.48 6.39
C ALA A 44 -2.57 -1.11 7.52
N SER A 45 -2.08 -0.36 8.52
CA SER A 45 -2.88 -0.02 9.70
C SER A 45 -3.84 1.14 9.47
N LYS A 46 -3.55 2.02 8.49
CA LYS A 46 -4.43 3.14 8.17
C LYS A 46 -4.34 3.49 6.69
N PHE A 47 -5.46 3.88 6.11
CA PHE A 47 -5.52 4.41 4.75
C PHE A 47 -6.11 5.82 4.79
N SER A 48 -5.71 6.68 3.86
CA SER A 48 -6.41 7.94 3.63
C SER A 48 -7.60 7.70 2.71
N ARG A 49 -8.67 8.50 2.86
CA ARG A 49 -9.86 8.41 1.99
C ARG A 49 -9.52 8.42 0.49
N GLN A 50 -8.54 9.24 0.11
CA GLN A 50 -8.05 9.30 -1.26
C GLN A 50 -7.30 8.02 -1.67
N ALA A 51 -6.48 7.44 -0.78
CA ALA A 51 -5.79 6.18 -1.04
C ALA A 51 -6.78 5.04 -1.25
N GLU A 52 -7.79 4.93 -0.39
CA GLU A 52 -8.83 3.91 -0.49
C GLU A 52 -9.55 4.00 -1.83
N ALA A 53 -9.97 5.22 -2.21
CA ALA A 53 -10.63 5.46 -3.48
C ALA A 53 -9.74 5.10 -4.68
N CYS A 54 -8.46 5.51 -4.69
CA CYS A 54 -7.54 5.19 -5.77
C CYS A 54 -7.27 3.68 -5.88
N ILE A 55 -7.14 2.97 -4.75
CA ILE A 55 -6.89 1.52 -4.74
C ILE A 55 -8.12 0.77 -5.23
N LEU A 56 -9.33 1.15 -4.79
CA LEU A 56 -10.58 0.57 -5.26
C LEU A 56 -10.85 0.87 -6.74
N ALA A 57 -10.52 2.07 -7.21
CA ALA A 57 -10.71 2.48 -8.60
C ALA A 57 -9.88 1.65 -9.59
N VAL A 58 -8.67 1.21 -9.20
CA VAL A 58 -7.88 0.27 -10.02
C VAL A 58 -8.28 -1.20 -9.83
N GLY A 59 -9.22 -1.50 -8.93
CA GLY A 59 -9.60 -2.87 -8.59
C GLY A 59 -8.61 -3.59 -7.66
N GLY A 60 -7.85 -2.83 -6.87
CA GLY A 60 -6.96 -3.36 -5.83
C GLY A 60 -7.71 -3.77 -4.56
N LYS A 61 -7.01 -4.47 -3.66
CA LYS A 61 -7.56 -4.89 -2.36
C LYS A 61 -6.86 -4.18 -1.21
N ILE A 62 -7.64 -3.87 -0.18
CA ILE A 62 -7.20 -3.16 1.01
C ILE A 62 -7.48 -4.07 2.22
N GLU A 63 -6.47 -4.39 3.01
CA GLU A 63 -6.64 -5.10 4.28
C GLU A 63 -6.08 -4.25 5.43
N VAL A 64 -6.93 -3.96 6.41
CA VAL A 64 -6.56 -3.17 7.59
C VAL A 64 -6.14 -4.11 8.72
N ILE A 65 -4.96 -3.86 9.32
CA ILE A 65 -4.37 -4.62 10.43
C ILE A 65 -3.91 -3.73 11.57
#